data_AF-A0A1Q4W4G7-F1
#
_entry.id   AF-A0A1Q4W4G7-F1
#
_cell.length_a   1.000
_cell.length_b   1.000
_cell.length_c   1.000
_cell.angle_alpha   90.00
_cell.angle_beta   90.00
_cell.angle_gamma   90.00
#
_symmetry.space_group_name_H-M   'P 1'
#
loop_
_entity.id
_entity.type
_entity.pdbx_description
1 polymer ?
#
loop_
_entity_poly.entity_id
_entity_poly.type
_entity_poly.pdbx_seq_one_letter_code
_entity_poly.pdbx_strand_id
1 'polypeptide(L)'
;MSTQITSPPDAAEVQRRGYTAALAVVEQILALSPIVPTTVTVQCAHYAPEEPSVEVYFHQSADGVEALAQTLGATVTTTPFRPRDPRPYVEMNAVVAGLPVRAWALLDIPASAVEMPEPYACAWCGVSLPHGRQYMKSVGMHKWVRPSDAQILARMKARRAARGGVGRG
;
A
#
# COMPACT_ATOMS: atom_id res chain seq x y z
N MET A 1 -12.69 -3.79 -54.85
CA MET A 1 -12.86 -2.96 -53.63
C MET A 1 -13.58 -3.83 -52.61
N SER A 2 -12.85 -4.55 -51.75
CA SER A 2 -13.43 -5.50 -50.79
C SER A 2 -13.73 -4.80 -49.48
N THR A 3 -15.00 -4.72 -49.13
CA THR A 3 -15.48 -4.35 -47.81
C THR A 3 -15.37 -5.55 -46.88
N GLN A 4 -14.36 -5.57 -46.00
CA GLN A 4 -14.35 -6.49 -44.87
C GLN A 4 -15.37 -6.00 -43.83
N ILE A 5 -16.38 -6.82 -43.57
CA ILE A 5 -17.26 -6.68 -42.41
C ILE A 5 -16.59 -7.45 -41.28
N THR A 6 -15.79 -6.77 -40.46
CA THR A 6 -15.34 -7.35 -39.18
C THR A 6 -16.50 -7.27 -38.20
N SER A 7 -17.05 -8.43 -37.82
CA SER A 7 -17.93 -8.53 -36.66
C SER A 7 -17.23 -7.91 -35.45
N PRO A 8 -17.97 -7.23 -34.55
CA PRO A 8 -17.39 -6.73 -33.32
C PRO A 8 -16.77 -7.89 -32.53
N PRO A 9 -15.63 -7.65 -31.85
CA PRO A 9 -14.96 -8.68 -31.07
C PRO A 9 -15.90 -9.18 -29.95
N ASP A 10 -15.87 -10.49 -29.69
CA ASP A 10 -16.54 -11.04 -28.51
C ASP A 10 -15.81 -10.62 -27.22
N ALA A 11 -16.48 -10.79 -26.07
CA ALA A 11 -15.94 -10.38 -24.78
C ALA A 11 -14.59 -11.07 -24.46
N ALA A 12 -14.37 -12.30 -24.94
CA ALA A 12 -13.11 -13.02 -24.71
C ALA A 12 -11.95 -12.43 -25.52
N GLU A 13 -12.22 -12.00 -26.76
CA GLU A 13 -11.25 -11.28 -27.59
C GLU A 13 -10.89 -9.92 -27.01
N VAL A 14 -11.88 -9.15 -26.54
CA VAL A 14 -11.64 -7.87 -25.85
C VAL A 14 -10.76 -8.10 -24.63
N GLN A 15 -11.07 -9.12 -23.81
CA GLN A 15 -10.28 -9.44 -22.62
C GLN A 15 -8.84 -9.83 -22.96
N ARG A 16 -8.62 -10.66 -24.00
CA ARG A 16 -7.27 -11.03 -24.45
C ARG A 16 -6.45 -9.81 -24.89
N ARG A 17 -7.07 -8.88 -25.61
CA ARG A 17 -6.42 -7.62 -26.01
C ARG A 17 -6.06 -6.77 -24.79
N GLY A 18 -6.97 -6.66 -23.83
CA GLY A 18 -6.73 -5.97 -22.57
C GLY A 18 -5.55 -6.55 -21.78
N TYR A 19 -5.49 -7.88 -21.65
CA TYR A 19 -4.34 -8.57 -21.04
C TYR A 19 -3.02 -8.28 -21.76
N THR A 20 -3.02 -8.33 -23.10
CA THR A 20 -1.81 -8.08 -23.90
C THR A 20 -1.32 -6.65 -23.72
N ALA A 21 -2.23 -5.67 -23.74
CA ALA A 21 -1.91 -4.27 -23.51
C ALA A 21 -1.35 -4.04 -22.10
N ALA A 22 -1.95 -4.67 -21.08
CA ALA A 22 -1.47 -4.56 -19.71
C ALA A 22 -0.07 -5.20 -19.53
N LEU A 23 0.21 -6.33 -20.19
CA LEU A 23 1.55 -6.94 -20.16
C LEU A 23 2.61 -6.04 -20.83
N ALA A 24 2.26 -5.36 -21.92
CA ALA A 24 3.17 -4.37 -22.53
C ALA A 24 3.46 -3.20 -21.57
N VAL A 25 2.45 -2.75 -20.81
CA VAL A 25 2.66 -1.74 -19.75
C VAL A 25 3.54 -2.28 -18.62
N VAL A 26 3.40 -3.56 -18.24
CA VAL A 26 4.30 -4.18 -17.26
C VAL A 26 5.75 -4.11 -17.72
N GLU A 27 6.05 -4.45 -18.97
CA GLU A 27 7.41 -4.35 -19.53
C GLU A 27 7.93 -2.91 -19.47
N GLN A 28 7.10 -1.94 -19.84
CA GLN A 28 7.47 -0.53 -19.76
C GLN A 28 7.75 -0.08 -18.32
N ILE A 29 6.92 -0.49 -17.36
CA ILE A 29 7.14 -0.20 -15.93
C ILE A 29 8.46 -0.81 -15.47
N LEU A 30 8.74 -2.07 -15.80
CA LEU A 30 9.98 -2.74 -15.40
C LEU A 30 11.22 -2.09 -16.03
N ALA A 31 11.12 -1.57 -17.25
CA ALA A 31 12.20 -0.85 -17.91
C ALA A 31 12.45 0.55 -17.33
N LEU A 32 11.39 1.23 -16.86
CA LEU A 32 11.47 2.58 -16.33
C LEU A 32 11.76 2.63 -14.83
N SER A 33 11.36 1.61 -14.08
CA SER A 33 11.43 1.62 -12.61
C SER A 33 12.88 1.57 -12.14
N PRO A 34 13.37 2.59 -11.41
CA PRO A 34 14.75 2.59 -10.90
C PRO A 34 15.00 1.53 -9.83
N ILE A 35 13.93 1.09 -9.15
CA ILE A 35 13.95 0.03 -8.15
C ILE A 35 13.06 -1.10 -8.67
N VAL A 36 13.53 -2.36 -8.59
CA VAL A 36 12.76 -3.50 -9.07
C VAL A 36 11.56 -3.74 -8.13
N PRO A 37 10.32 -3.75 -8.65
CA PRO A 37 9.14 -4.08 -7.85
C PRO A 37 9.20 -5.50 -7.31
N THR A 38 8.61 -5.72 -6.13
CA THR A 38 8.50 -7.06 -5.54
C THR A 38 7.46 -7.91 -6.25
N THR A 39 6.38 -7.30 -6.73
CA THR A 39 5.34 -7.99 -7.48
C THR A 39 4.68 -7.02 -8.43
N VAL A 40 4.32 -7.50 -9.62
CA VAL A 40 3.48 -6.77 -10.57
C VAL A 40 2.31 -7.66 -10.93
N THR A 41 1.09 -7.13 -10.82
CA THR A 41 -0.16 -7.84 -11.05
C THR A 41 -0.92 -7.16 -12.17
N VAL A 42 -1.35 -7.94 -13.16
CA VAL A 42 -2.29 -7.49 -14.19
C VAL A 42 -3.70 -7.86 -13.77
N GLN A 43 -4.62 -6.92 -13.83
CA GLN A 43 -6.05 -7.17 -13.64
C GLN A 43 -6.77 -6.93 -14.95
N CYS A 44 -7.49 -7.94 -15.42
CA CYS A 44 -8.42 -7.80 -16.54
C CYS A 44 -9.59 -8.77 -16.26
N ALA A 45 -10.57 -8.27 -15.52
CA ALA A 45 -11.69 -9.07 -15.04
C ALA A 45 -12.63 -9.43 -16.20
N HIS A 46 -13.19 -10.64 -16.18
CA HIS A 46 -14.11 -11.10 -17.22
C HIS A 46 -15.38 -10.25 -17.32
N TYR A 47 -15.80 -9.64 -16.21
CA TYR A 47 -16.97 -8.76 -16.14
C TYR A 47 -16.67 -7.30 -16.50
N ALA A 48 -15.38 -6.94 -16.68
CA ALA A 48 -14.94 -5.60 -17.10
C ALA A 48 -13.72 -5.74 -18.05
N PRO A 49 -13.88 -6.39 -19.21
CA PRO A 49 -12.77 -6.74 -20.09
C PRO A 49 -12.12 -5.52 -20.77
N GLU A 50 -12.82 -4.37 -20.80
CA GLU A 50 -12.34 -3.10 -21.36
C GLU A 50 -11.59 -2.23 -20.34
N GLU A 51 -11.54 -2.65 -19.07
CA GLU A 51 -10.91 -1.89 -17.98
C GLU A 51 -9.71 -2.63 -17.39
N PRO A 52 -8.69 -3.00 -18.18
CA PRO A 52 -7.50 -3.62 -17.61
C PRO A 52 -6.69 -2.61 -16.81
N SER A 53 -6.01 -3.08 -15.76
CA SER A 53 -5.16 -2.26 -14.90
C SER A 53 -3.90 -3.01 -14.48
N VAL A 54 -2.88 -2.26 -14.06
CA VAL A 54 -1.62 -2.80 -13.55
C VAL A 54 -1.41 -2.33 -12.12
N GLU A 55 -1.12 -3.26 -11.23
CA GLU A 55 -0.71 -2.98 -9.86
C GLU A 55 0.75 -3.35 -9.63
N VAL A 56 1.52 -2.43 -9.05
CA VAL A 56 2.94 -2.57 -8.77
C VAL A 56 3.15 -2.50 -7.27
N TYR A 57 3.73 -3.54 -6.69
CA TYR A 57 3.97 -3.63 -5.25
C TYR A 57 5.46 -3.55 -4.95
N PHE A 58 5.82 -2.65 -4.01
CA PHE A 58 7.14 -2.55 -3.43
C PHE A 58 7.09 -2.98 -1.96
N HIS A 59 7.80 -4.05 -1.60
CA HIS A 59 7.82 -4.53 -0.22
C HIS A 59 8.58 -3.57 0.70
N GLN A 60 7.84 -2.91 1.60
CA GLN A 60 8.39 -1.98 2.59
C GLN A 60 9.31 -0.90 2.03
N SER A 61 9.05 -0.42 0.81
CA SER A 61 9.91 0.56 0.14
C SER A 61 9.09 1.73 -0.39
N ALA A 62 9.08 2.82 0.38
CA ALA A 62 8.54 4.11 -0.06
C ALA A 62 9.33 4.65 -1.24
N ASP A 63 10.67 4.56 -1.16
CA ASP A 63 11.60 4.94 -2.22
C ASP A 63 11.26 4.30 -3.56
N GLY A 64 10.81 3.05 -3.59
CA GLY A 64 10.36 2.37 -4.81
C GLY A 64 9.13 3.04 -5.44
N VAL A 65 8.12 3.37 -4.63
CA VAL A 65 6.92 4.07 -5.09
C VAL A 65 7.27 5.49 -5.54
N GLU A 66 8.09 6.20 -4.78
CA GLU A 66 8.51 7.58 -5.06
C GLU A 66 9.37 7.69 -6.32
N ALA A 67 10.34 6.80 -6.51
CA ALA A 67 11.20 6.78 -7.68
C ALA A 67 10.40 6.47 -8.96
N LEU A 68 9.46 5.53 -8.90
CA LEU A 68 8.57 5.25 -10.02
C LEU A 68 7.62 6.42 -10.29
N ALA A 69 7.05 7.01 -9.25
CA ALA A 69 6.19 8.19 -9.38
C ALA A 69 6.92 9.36 -10.05
N GLN A 70 8.17 9.63 -9.65
CA GLN A 70 9.02 10.64 -10.27
C GLN A 70 9.24 10.35 -11.76
N THR A 71 9.51 9.10 -12.11
CA THR A 71 9.73 8.68 -13.51
C THR A 71 8.47 8.85 -14.36
N LEU A 72 7.29 8.63 -13.77
CA LEU A 72 6.00 8.74 -14.46
C LEU A 72 5.34 10.12 -14.33
N GLY A 73 5.94 11.07 -13.61
CA GLY A 73 5.35 12.38 -13.32
C GLY A 73 4.09 12.32 -12.47
N ALA A 74 3.95 11.30 -11.61
CA ALA A 74 2.81 11.08 -10.73
C ALA A 74 3.02 11.67 -9.33
N THR A 75 1.93 11.92 -8.61
CA THR A 75 1.96 12.34 -7.20
C THR A 75 1.88 11.13 -6.28
N VAL A 76 2.63 11.17 -5.19
CA VAL A 76 2.61 10.16 -4.12
C VAL A 76 1.74 10.64 -2.96
N THR A 77 0.90 9.76 -2.44
CA THR A 77 0.14 9.98 -1.20
C THR A 77 0.62 9.01 -0.14
N THR A 78 0.64 9.47 1.12
CA THR A 78 0.90 8.62 2.28
C THR A 78 -0.25 8.76 3.26
N THR A 79 -0.89 7.63 3.58
CA THR A 79 -2.01 7.57 4.52
C THR A 79 -1.85 6.38 5.48
N PRO A 80 -2.52 6.36 6.63
CA PRO A 80 -2.61 5.14 7.43
C PRO A 80 -3.33 4.04 6.65
N PHE A 81 -2.82 2.82 6.65
CA PHE A 81 -3.39 1.71 5.86
C PHE A 81 -4.87 1.47 6.16
N ARG A 82 -5.28 1.56 7.44
CA ARG A 82 -6.67 1.46 7.90
C ARG A 82 -6.89 2.30 9.16
N PRO A 83 -8.13 2.65 9.54
CA PRO A 83 -8.41 3.47 10.72
C PRO A 83 -7.81 2.98 12.05
N ARG A 84 -7.42 1.71 12.16
CA ARG A 84 -6.79 1.11 13.35
C ARG A 84 -5.44 0.44 13.07
N ASP A 85 -4.89 0.65 11.87
CA ASP A 85 -3.59 0.15 11.47
C ASP A 85 -2.69 1.35 11.11
N PRO A 86 -1.77 1.76 12.00
CA PRO A 86 -0.99 2.97 11.84
C PRO A 86 0.14 2.82 10.82
N ARG A 87 0.28 1.65 10.18
CA ARG A 87 1.29 1.43 9.13
C ARG A 87 1.08 2.43 7.99
N PRO A 88 2.13 3.17 7.59
CA PRO A 88 2.07 4.03 6.43
C PRO A 88 1.82 3.20 5.18
N TYR A 89 0.79 3.60 4.44
CA TYR A 89 0.46 3.10 3.14
C TYR A 89 0.77 4.21 2.14
N VAL A 90 1.82 3.98 1.36
CA VAL A 90 2.35 4.90 0.35
C VAL A 90 1.83 4.41 -0.99
N GLU A 91 1.18 5.27 -1.76
CA GLU A 91 0.69 4.91 -3.08
C GLU A 91 0.84 6.05 -4.09
N MET A 92 0.82 5.68 -5.36
CA MET A 92 0.68 6.58 -6.49
C MET A 92 -0.25 5.96 -7.53
N ASN A 93 -0.86 6.83 -8.33
CA ASN A 93 -1.68 6.45 -9.47
C ASN A 93 -1.20 7.20 -10.70
N ALA A 94 -1.12 6.51 -11.84
CA ALA A 94 -0.69 7.06 -13.11
C ALA A 94 -1.47 6.42 -14.27
N VAL A 95 -1.33 6.99 -15.47
CA VAL A 95 -1.81 6.37 -16.71
C VAL A 95 -0.60 6.14 -17.62
N VAL A 96 -0.36 4.89 -18.02
CA VAL A 96 0.76 4.50 -18.88
C VAL A 96 0.20 3.82 -20.12
N ALA A 97 0.52 4.35 -21.30
CA ALA A 97 -0.03 3.87 -22.58
C ALA A 97 -1.57 3.75 -22.58
N GLY A 98 -2.26 4.64 -21.87
CA GLY A 98 -3.72 4.65 -21.75
C GLY A 98 -4.28 3.71 -20.68
N LEU A 99 -3.44 2.95 -19.96
CA LEU A 99 -3.87 2.04 -18.90
C LEU A 99 -3.61 2.61 -17.50
N PRO A 100 -4.56 2.44 -16.56
CA PRO A 100 -4.36 2.81 -15.17
C PRO A 100 -3.28 1.93 -14.52
N VAL A 101 -2.33 2.58 -13.87
CA VAL A 101 -1.26 1.95 -13.09
C VAL A 101 -1.34 2.47 -11.65
N ARG A 102 -1.40 1.55 -10.69
CA ARG A 102 -1.25 1.85 -9.27
C ARG A 102 0.04 1.26 -8.74
N ALA A 103 0.90 2.05 -8.11
CA ALA A 103 2.04 1.53 -7.38
C ALA A 103 1.88 1.80 -5.87
N TRP A 104 2.23 0.84 -5.02
CA TRP A 104 2.05 0.97 -3.59
C TRP A 104 3.07 0.20 -2.75
N ALA A 105 3.26 0.69 -1.53
CA ALA A 105 4.05 0.06 -0.48
C ALA A 105 3.32 0.17 0.86
N LEU A 106 3.30 -0.93 1.61
CA LEU A 106 2.89 -0.95 3.01
C LEU A 106 4.14 -1.03 3.87
N LEU A 107 4.39 0.02 4.65
CA LEU A 107 5.58 0.14 5.47
C LEU A 107 5.36 -0.42 6.87
N ASP A 108 6.47 -0.65 7.58
CA ASP A 108 6.43 -0.91 9.01
C ASP A 108 5.89 0.30 9.79
N ILE A 109 5.38 0.04 11.00
CA ILE A 109 4.92 1.10 11.90
C ILE A 109 6.12 1.99 12.23
N PRO A 110 6.09 3.30 11.91
CA PRO A 110 7.18 4.19 12.26
C PRO A 110 7.27 4.26 13.78
N ALA A 111 8.49 4.30 14.31
CA ALA A 111 8.71 4.35 15.76
C ALA A 111 7.96 5.52 16.44
N SER A 112 7.75 6.63 15.73
CA SER A 112 6.98 7.80 16.19
C SER A 112 5.47 7.56 16.29
N ALA A 113 4.88 6.64 15.52
CA ALA A 113 3.46 6.29 15.68
C ALA A 113 3.19 5.51 17.00
N VAL A 114 4.26 4.98 17.62
CA VAL A 114 4.21 4.31 18.93
C VAL A 114 4.43 5.30 20.08
N GLU A 115 4.60 6.60 19.83
CA GLU A 115 4.96 7.58 20.86
C GLU A 115 3.85 7.79 21.90
N MET A 116 2.58 7.52 21.55
CA MET A 116 1.46 7.42 22.50
C MET A 116 0.51 6.26 22.19
N PRO A 117 0.91 5.00 22.43
CA PRO A 117 0.08 3.85 22.14
C PRO A 117 -1.22 3.93 22.94
N GLU A 118 -2.31 3.41 22.38
CA GLU A 118 -3.49 3.07 23.19
C GLU A 118 -3.05 2.23 24.39
N PRO A 119 -3.53 2.49 25.63
CA PRO A 119 -3.01 1.83 26.82
C PRO A 119 -3.01 0.31 26.70
N TYR A 120 -4.03 -0.23 26.05
CA TYR A 120 -4.28 -1.64 25.84
C TYR A 120 -3.78 -2.20 24.50
N ALA A 121 -3.06 -1.40 23.71
CA ALA A 121 -2.46 -1.87 22.47
C ALA A 121 -1.41 -2.97 22.71
N CYS A 122 -1.06 -3.72 21.66
CA CYS A 122 -0.07 -4.80 21.72
C CYS A 122 1.20 -4.36 22.49
N ALA A 123 1.69 -5.25 23.37
CA ALA A 123 2.87 -5.02 24.19
C ALA A 123 4.13 -4.74 23.36
N TRP A 124 4.18 -5.31 22.16
CA TRP A 124 5.34 -5.25 21.27
C TRP A 124 5.23 -4.13 20.24
N CYS A 125 4.15 -4.11 19.46
CA CYS A 125 4.04 -3.19 18.32
C CYS A 125 3.11 -1.98 18.51
N GLY A 126 2.39 -1.88 19.63
CA GLY A 126 1.51 -0.74 19.89
C GLY A 126 0.24 -0.65 19.02
N VAL A 127 -0.08 -1.70 18.24
CA VAL A 127 -1.35 -1.79 17.48
C VAL A 127 -2.53 -2.04 18.43
N SER A 128 -3.62 -1.27 18.27
CA SER A 128 -4.73 -1.19 19.22
C SER A 128 -5.71 -2.39 19.19
N LEU A 129 -5.65 -3.25 18.17
CA LEU A 129 -6.52 -4.42 18.03
C LEU A 129 -5.77 -5.72 18.29
N PRO A 130 -6.45 -6.77 18.81
CA PRO A 130 -6.00 -8.14 18.63
C PRO A 130 -5.72 -8.39 17.15
N HIS A 131 -4.46 -8.69 16.82
CA HIS A 131 -4.00 -8.96 15.46
C HIS A 131 -3.37 -10.36 15.36
N GLY A 132 -3.46 -10.94 14.17
CA GLY A 132 -2.99 -12.30 13.88
C GLY A 132 -1.46 -12.41 13.97
N ARG A 133 -0.75 -11.97 12.94
CA ARG A 133 0.72 -11.90 12.91
C ARG A 133 1.14 -10.54 12.37
N GLN A 134 2.09 -9.91 13.05
CA GLN A 134 2.68 -8.64 12.65
C GLN A 134 4.19 -8.76 12.76
N TYR A 135 4.91 -8.13 11.83
CA TYR A 135 6.34 -7.96 11.94
C TYR A 135 6.64 -6.63 12.64
N MET A 136 7.64 -6.61 13.50
CA MET A 136 8.25 -5.37 13.97
C MET A 136 9.74 -5.62 14.12
N LYS A 137 10.57 -4.73 13.57
CA LYS A 137 12.02 -4.87 13.52
C LYS A 137 12.67 -5.24 14.87
N SER A 138 12.15 -4.74 15.99
CA SER A 138 12.70 -4.98 17.34
C SER A 138 12.41 -6.36 17.93
N VAL A 139 11.33 -7.03 17.51
CA VAL A 139 10.87 -8.30 18.11
C VAL A 139 10.66 -9.42 17.08
N GLY A 140 10.75 -9.09 15.79
CA GLY A 140 10.44 -9.99 14.68
C GLY A 140 8.93 -10.25 14.53
N MET A 141 8.63 -11.40 13.93
CA MET A 141 7.25 -11.83 13.68
C MET A 141 6.56 -12.23 14.98
N HIS A 142 5.40 -11.64 15.26
CA HIS A 142 4.70 -11.87 16.52
C HIS A 142 3.18 -11.83 16.40
N LYS A 143 2.50 -12.54 17.31
CA LYS A 143 1.06 -12.41 17.53
C LYS A 143 0.76 -11.26 18.50
N TRP A 144 -0.49 -10.82 18.56
CA TRP A 144 -0.88 -9.86 19.58
C TRP A 144 -0.57 -10.38 20.98
N VAL A 145 0.06 -9.52 21.78
CA VAL A 145 0.38 -9.79 23.18
C VAL A 145 -0.21 -8.69 24.03
N ARG A 146 -0.98 -9.12 25.04
CA ARG A 146 -1.56 -8.23 26.04
C ARG A 146 -0.44 -7.45 26.74
N PRO A 147 -0.52 -6.11 26.83
CA PRO A 147 0.45 -5.33 27.58
C PRO A 147 0.38 -5.66 29.07
N SER A 148 1.52 -5.59 29.75
CA SER A 148 1.56 -5.72 31.20
C SER A 148 0.90 -4.52 31.89
N ASP A 149 0.47 -4.68 33.14
CA ASP A 149 -0.13 -3.58 33.91
C ASP A 149 0.85 -2.39 34.05
N ALA A 150 2.15 -2.67 34.14
CA ALA A 150 3.20 -1.64 34.15
C ALA A 150 3.24 -0.86 32.82
N GLN A 151 3.13 -1.55 31.68
CA GLN A 151 3.05 -0.90 30.37
C GLN A 151 1.76 -0.06 30.21
N ILE A 152 0.62 -0.60 30.66
CA ILE A 152 -0.66 0.13 30.65
C ILE A 152 -0.55 1.40 31.50
N LEU A 153 -0.02 1.30 32.71
CA LEU A 153 0.16 2.43 33.62
C LEU A 153 1.08 3.49 33.02
N ALA A 154 2.20 3.09 32.42
CA ALA A 154 3.14 4.00 31.75
C ALA A 154 2.46 4.77 30.60
N ARG A 155 1.69 4.08 29.76
CA ARG A 155 0.94 4.69 28.64
C ARG A 155 -0.15 5.65 29.14
N MET A 156 -0.88 5.29 30.19
CA MET A 156 -1.87 6.19 30.81
C MET A 156 -1.23 7.45 31.39
N LYS A 157 -0.06 7.32 32.05
CA LYS A 157 0.71 8.46 32.56
C LYS A 157 1.19 9.38 31.43
N ALA A 158 1.74 8.83 30.35
CA ALA A 158 2.18 9.60 29.18
C ALA A 158 1.02 10.40 28.56
N ARG A 159 -0.14 9.77 28.39
CA ARG A 159 -1.36 10.45 27.91
C ARG A 159 -1.83 11.57 28.84
N ARG A 160 -1.74 11.39 30.16
CA ARG A 160 -2.07 12.44 31.14
C ARG A 160 -1.09 13.61 31.07
N ALA A 161 0.20 13.34 30.94
CA ALA A 161 1.23 14.37 30.79
C ALA A 161 1.03 15.20 29.52
N ALA A 162 0.75 14.55 28.38
CA ALA A 162 0.45 15.23 27.11
C ALA A 162 -0.76 16.18 27.20
N ARG A 163 -1.80 15.81 27.98
CA ARG A 163 -2.97 16.68 28.23
C ARG A 163 -2.67 17.85 29.17
N GLY A 164 -1.74 17.68 30.11
CA GLY A 164 -1.37 18.70 31.08
C GLY A 164 -0.45 19.80 30.55
N GLY A 165 0.28 19.54 29.45
CA GLY A 165 1.20 20.50 28.83
C GLY A 165 0.54 21.58 27.96
N VAL A 166 -0.71 21.37 27.51
CA VAL A 166 -1.43 22.29 26.60
C VAL A 166 -2.10 23.48 27.33
N GLY A 167 -1.97 23.58 28.66
CA GLY A 167 -2.68 24.59 29.46
C GLY A 167 -1.85 25.35 30.50
N ARG A 168 -0.51 25.34 30.40
CA ARG A 168 0.37 26.17 31.24
C ARG A 168 1.48 26.79 30.39
N GLY A 169 1.12 27.83 29.65
CA GLY A 169 1.99 28.79 28.99
C GLY A 169 1.39 30.17 29.15
#